data_AF-W5T3U8-F1
#
_entry.id   AF-W5T3U8-F1
#
_cell.length_a   1.000
_cell.length_b   1.000
_cell.length_c   1.000
_cell.angle_alpha   90.00
_cell.angle_beta   90.00
_cell.angle_gamma   90.00
#
_symmetry.space_group_name_H-M   'P 1'
#
loop_
_entity.id
_entity.type
_entity.pdbx_description
1 polymer ?
#
loop_
_entity_poly.entity_id
_entity_poly.type
_entity_poly.pdbx_seq_one_letter_code
_entity_poly.pdbx_strand_id
1 'polypeptide(L)'
;MLKSMSRFKKSFDDYIVYFKEGKLNDSNIAKEMGVSKANVSKMRHKWEAVKDNSEYVNNNKLTIHEDTLTNILLHASQSNAQARDLKSQFSMARSLLGIEFINSFSRYVELELKTHDDQIDKIESKIISLSKECEHSQEENSNEDLTLQLSQLKKEREVKKMQLYYEMLQKLKATDVESRFKFQV
;
A
#
# COMPACT_ATOMS: atom_id res chain seq x y z
N MET A 1 25.94 34.79 -31.78
CA MET A 1 26.92 35.16 -30.73
C MET A 1 26.30 34.81 -29.38
N LEU A 2 26.61 33.63 -28.83
CA LEU A 2 26.10 33.21 -27.53
C LEU A 2 26.80 34.02 -26.45
N LYS A 3 26.02 34.83 -25.73
CA LYS A 3 26.47 35.60 -24.57
C LYS A 3 27.05 34.60 -23.57
N SER A 4 28.35 34.70 -23.30
CA SER A 4 29.03 33.97 -22.23
C SER A 4 28.20 34.10 -20.96
N MET A 5 27.50 33.03 -20.55
CA MET A 5 27.03 32.92 -19.18
C MET A 5 28.29 32.98 -18.33
N SER A 6 28.50 34.11 -17.67
CA SER A 6 29.51 34.30 -16.64
C SER A 6 29.51 33.03 -15.78
N ARG A 7 30.53 32.18 -15.92
CA ARG A 7 30.72 31.03 -15.03
C ARG A 7 31.11 31.62 -13.68
N PHE A 8 30.13 32.03 -12.90
CA PHE A 8 30.35 32.47 -11.53
C PHE A 8 31.11 31.37 -10.81
N LYS A 9 32.23 31.73 -10.20
CA LYS A 9 33.11 30.79 -9.51
C LYS A 9 32.33 30.23 -8.32
N LYS A 10 31.94 28.96 -8.39
CA LYS A 10 31.26 28.27 -7.29
C LYS A 10 32.16 28.27 -6.04
N SER A 11 31.58 28.66 -4.91
CA SER A 11 32.26 28.70 -3.62
C SER A 11 32.43 27.28 -3.08
N PHE A 12 33.32 27.11 -2.10
CA PHE A 12 33.45 25.81 -1.43
C PHE A 12 32.14 25.42 -0.71
N ASP A 13 31.44 26.41 -0.16
CA ASP A 13 30.13 26.26 0.50
C ASP A 13 29.07 25.66 -0.43
N ASP A 14 29.04 26.04 -1.73
CA ASP A 14 28.12 25.46 -2.71
C ASP A 14 28.26 23.94 -2.81
N TYR A 15 29.51 23.44 -2.85
CA TYR A 15 29.78 22.00 -2.92
C TYR A 15 29.34 21.27 -1.65
N ILE A 16 29.55 21.90 -0.49
CA ILE A 16 29.23 21.33 0.81
C ILE A 16 27.75 21.05 0.94
N VAL A 17 26.89 21.92 0.39
CA VAL A 17 25.44 21.67 0.50
C VAL A 17 25.03 20.40 -0.23
N TYR A 18 25.56 20.16 -1.43
CA TYR A 18 25.32 18.89 -2.15
C TYR A 18 25.92 17.69 -1.42
N PHE A 19 27.10 17.83 -0.80
CA PHE A 19 27.72 16.74 -0.06
C PHE A 19 26.94 16.38 1.21
N LYS A 20 26.44 17.39 1.94
CA LYS A 20 25.57 17.21 3.10
C LYS A 20 24.22 16.64 2.73
N GLU A 21 23.66 17.05 1.59
CA GLU A 21 22.40 16.48 1.07
C GLU A 21 22.56 15.00 0.69
N GLY A 22 23.70 14.62 0.13
CA GLY A 22 24.06 13.22 -0.12
C GLY A 22 23.24 12.51 -1.21
N LYS A 23 22.30 13.19 -1.87
CA LYS A 23 21.41 12.60 -2.89
C LYS A 23 22.03 12.49 -4.27
N LEU A 24 23.03 13.30 -4.58
CA LEU A 24 23.65 13.36 -5.91
C LEU A 24 25.08 12.80 -5.89
N ASN A 25 25.40 12.03 -6.92
CA ASN A 25 26.78 11.64 -7.20
C ASN A 25 27.57 12.79 -7.82
N ASP A 26 28.91 12.67 -7.84
CA ASP A 26 29.81 13.71 -8.36
C ASP A 26 29.54 14.12 -9.81
N SER A 27 29.04 13.20 -10.62
CA SER A 27 28.71 13.47 -12.03
C SER A 27 27.50 14.39 -12.14
N ASN A 28 26.49 14.19 -11.30
CA ASN A 28 25.28 15.00 -11.27
C ASN A 28 25.53 16.37 -10.64
N ILE A 29 26.29 16.42 -9.53
CA ILE A 29 26.73 17.69 -8.93
C ILE A 29 27.52 18.52 -9.95
N ALA A 30 28.42 17.90 -10.71
CA ALA A 30 29.21 18.58 -11.74
C ALA A 30 28.33 19.23 -12.82
N LYS A 31 27.29 18.51 -13.30
CA LYS A 31 26.34 19.02 -14.28
C LYS A 31 25.54 20.21 -13.74
N GLU A 32 24.98 20.07 -12.54
CA GLU A 32 24.16 21.12 -11.92
C GLU A 32 24.94 22.39 -11.59
N MET A 33 26.18 22.22 -11.16
CA MET A 33 27.05 23.34 -10.83
C MET A 33 27.78 23.93 -12.05
N GLY A 34 27.70 23.29 -13.22
CA GLY A 34 28.40 23.72 -14.43
C GLY A 34 29.93 23.61 -14.32
N VAL A 35 30.43 22.60 -13.60
CA VAL A 35 31.87 22.38 -13.32
C VAL A 35 32.32 20.98 -13.75
N SER A 36 33.62 20.70 -13.72
CA SER A 36 34.11 19.37 -14.04
C SER A 36 33.91 18.39 -12.87
N LYS A 37 33.65 17.11 -13.18
CA LYS A 37 33.60 16.03 -12.19
C LYS A 37 34.88 15.94 -11.35
N ALA A 38 36.04 16.16 -11.97
CA ALA A 38 37.32 16.19 -11.27
C ALA A 38 37.38 17.31 -10.21
N ASN A 39 36.79 18.48 -10.50
CA ASN A 39 36.71 19.56 -9.52
C ASN A 39 35.77 19.20 -8.36
N VAL A 40 34.64 18.55 -8.62
CA VAL A 40 33.73 18.06 -7.56
C VAL A 40 34.44 17.05 -6.67
N SER A 41 35.11 16.05 -7.24
CA SER A 41 35.85 15.04 -6.49
C SER A 41 36.97 15.65 -5.62
N LYS A 42 37.69 16.65 -6.15
CA LYS A 42 38.68 17.42 -5.37
C LYS A 42 38.04 18.14 -4.19
N MET A 43 36.88 18.78 -4.38
CA MET A 43 36.15 19.46 -3.30
C MET A 43 35.59 18.46 -2.29
N ARG A 44 35.15 17.28 -2.72
CA ARG A 44 34.67 16.21 -1.85
C ARG A 44 35.77 15.71 -0.93
N HIS A 45 36.94 15.41 -1.46
CA HIS A 45 38.09 15.03 -0.63
C HIS A 45 38.50 16.12 0.35
N LYS A 46 38.48 17.39 -0.09
CA LYS A 46 38.74 18.52 0.80
C LYS A 46 37.72 18.59 1.93
N TRP A 47 36.43 18.40 1.63
CA TRP A 47 35.36 18.40 2.63
C TRP A 47 35.47 17.20 3.58
N GLU A 48 35.72 16.00 3.08
CA GLU A 48 35.91 14.78 3.88
C GLU A 48 37.07 14.90 4.87
N ALA A 49 38.14 15.60 4.51
CA ALA A 49 39.28 15.85 5.39
C ALA A 49 38.98 16.81 6.54
N VAL A 50 37.93 17.66 6.44
CA VAL A 50 37.64 18.72 7.41
C VAL A 50 36.25 18.61 8.05
N LYS A 51 35.39 17.69 7.59
CA LYS A 51 33.99 17.58 8.03
C LYS A 51 33.84 17.27 9.53
N ASP A 52 34.83 16.60 10.12
CA ASP A 52 34.84 16.20 11.54
C ASP A 52 35.60 17.21 12.43
N ASN A 53 36.13 18.29 11.85
CA ASN A 53 36.85 19.33 12.59
C ASN A 53 35.88 20.36 13.19
N SER A 54 35.88 20.51 14.52
CA SER A 54 34.96 21.40 15.26
C SER A 54 35.05 22.86 14.86
N GLU A 55 36.21 23.32 14.38
CA GLU A 55 36.43 24.71 13.95
C GLU A 55 35.71 25.02 12.62
N TYR A 56 35.56 24.02 11.76
CA TYR A 56 34.83 24.12 10.50
C TYR A 56 33.31 24.00 10.71
N VAL A 57 32.88 23.19 11.67
CA VAL A 57 31.47 22.98 12.03
C VAL A 57 30.87 24.20 12.75
N ASN A 58 31.66 24.96 13.51
CA ASN A 58 31.20 26.12 14.29
C ASN A 58 31.07 27.44 13.50
N ASN A 59 31.46 27.48 12.22
CA ASN A 59 31.19 28.65 11.38
C ASN A 59 29.71 28.65 10.94
N ASN A 60 28.85 29.33 11.70
CA ASN A 60 27.41 29.40 11.45
C ASN A 60 27.00 30.23 10.20
N LYS A 61 27.95 30.81 9.47
CA LYS A 61 27.68 31.63 8.29
C LYS A 61 28.12 30.91 7.02
N LEU A 62 27.15 30.30 6.33
CA LEU A 62 27.32 29.67 5.03
C LEU A 62 26.90 30.65 3.91
N THR A 63 27.72 30.84 2.89
CA THR A 63 27.38 31.69 1.74
C THR A 63 27.24 30.86 0.47
N ILE A 64 25.99 30.64 0.05
CA ILE A 64 25.66 29.84 -1.13
C ILE A 64 25.13 30.71 -2.27
N HIS A 65 25.38 30.28 -3.50
CA HIS A 65 24.79 30.91 -4.67
C HIS A 65 23.30 30.57 -4.76
N GLU A 66 22.52 31.51 -5.28
CA GLU A 66 21.06 31.36 -5.48
C GLU A 66 20.71 30.15 -6.34
N ASP A 67 21.47 29.89 -7.42
CA ASP A 67 21.27 28.70 -8.26
C ASP A 67 21.43 27.39 -7.45
N THR A 68 22.40 27.36 -6.53
CA THR A 68 22.65 26.20 -5.68
C THR A 68 21.46 25.96 -4.76
N LEU A 69 20.98 27.02 -4.10
CA LEU A 69 19.78 26.97 -3.25
C LEU A 69 18.55 26.51 -4.05
N THR A 70 18.34 27.09 -5.24
CA THR A 70 17.20 26.80 -6.11
C THR A 70 17.17 25.33 -6.52
N ASN A 71 18.31 24.78 -6.94
CA ASN A 71 18.42 23.38 -7.33
C ASN A 71 18.08 22.44 -6.16
N ILE A 72 18.60 22.71 -4.96
CA ILE A 72 18.32 21.88 -3.77
C ILE A 72 16.83 21.93 -3.40
N LEU A 73 16.22 23.11 -3.44
CA LEU A 73 14.79 23.26 -3.18
C LEU A 73 13.95 22.51 -4.23
N LEU A 74 14.36 22.55 -5.50
CA LEU A 74 13.70 21.80 -6.57
C LEU A 74 13.79 20.29 -6.33
N HIS A 75 14.98 19.77 -5.99
CA HIS A 75 15.18 18.34 -5.67
C HIS A 75 14.36 17.89 -4.47
N ALA A 76 14.34 18.70 -3.40
CA ALA A 76 13.52 18.42 -2.22
C ALA A 76 12.02 18.38 -2.58
N SER A 77 11.56 19.32 -3.40
CA SER A 77 10.17 19.36 -3.87
C SER A 77 9.81 18.15 -4.74
N GLN A 78 10.66 17.78 -5.70
CA GLN A 78 10.46 16.62 -6.58
C GLN A 78 10.48 15.31 -5.80
N SER A 79 11.44 15.12 -4.90
CA SER A 79 11.52 13.93 -4.05
C SER A 79 10.30 13.78 -3.16
N ASN A 80 9.79 14.89 -2.59
CA ASN A 80 8.56 14.88 -1.81
C ASN A 80 7.33 14.54 -2.67
N ALA A 81 7.24 15.07 -3.88
CA ALA A 81 6.16 14.75 -4.82
C ALA A 81 6.19 13.26 -5.21
N GLN A 82 7.36 12.72 -5.53
CA GLN A 82 7.54 11.29 -5.83
C GLN A 82 7.18 10.41 -4.65
N ALA A 83 7.58 10.77 -3.42
CA ALA A 83 7.23 10.01 -2.23
C ALA A 83 5.71 10.03 -1.95
N ARG A 84 5.05 11.16 -2.18
CA ARG A 84 3.57 11.28 -2.08
C ARG A 84 2.87 10.41 -3.12
N ASP A 85 3.35 10.43 -4.36
CA ASP A 85 2.81 9.61 -5.43
C ASP A 85 2.99 8.11 -5.13
N LEU A 86 4.19 7.68 -4.72
CA LEU A 86 4.45 6.30 -4.32
C LEU A 86 3.54 5.86 -3.17
N LYS A 87 3.34 6.72 -2.16
CA LYS A 87 2.42 6.45 -1.05
C LYS A 87 0.98 6.29 -1.53
N SER A 88 0.55 7.13 -2.47
CA SER A 88 -0.77 7.04 -3.10
C SER A 88 -0.92 5.73 -3.87
N GLN A 89 0.06 5.39 -4.73
CA GLN A 89 0.07 4.13 -5.49
C GLN A 89 0.03 2.90 -4.57
N PHE A 90 0.82 2.89 -3.50
CA PHE A 90 0.78 1.81 -2.50
C PHE A 90 -0.60 1.72 -1.82
N SER A 91 -1.19 2.85 -1.44
CA SER A 91 -2.53 2.87 -0.86
C SER A 91 -3.58 2.32 -1.84
N MET A 92 -3.51 2.68 -3.12
CA MET A 92 -4.40 2.16 -4.16
C MET A 92 -4.23 0.65 -4.36
N ALA A 93 -2.98 0.18 -4.50
CA ALA A 93 -2.67 -1.24 -4.66
C ALA A 93 -3.17 -2.06 -3.45
N ARG A 94 -2.99 -1.54 -2.24
CA ARG A 94 -3.52 -2.16 -1.01
C ARG A 94 -5.05 -2.26 -1.03
N SER A 95 -5.73 -1.19 -1.44
CA SER A 95 -7.19 -1.19 -1.56
C SER A 95 -7.68 -2.18 -2.62
N LEU A 96 -7.03 -2.23 -3.78
CA LEU A 96 -7.37 -3.16 -4.86
C LEU A 96 -7.23 -4.62 -4.42
N LEU A 97 -6.10 -4.94 -3.77
CA LEU A 97 -5.87 -6.27 -3.21
C LEU A 97 -6.94 -6.64 -2.17
N GLY A 98 -7.36 -5.70 -1.33
CA GLY A 98 -8.46 -5.89 -0.38
C GLY A 98 -9.78 -6.22 -1.06
N ILE A 99 -10.12 -5.51 -2.15
CA ILE A 99 -11.34 -5.77 -2.94
C ILE A 99 -11.27 -7.14 -3.61
N GLU A 100 -10.15 -7.47 -4.27
CA GLU A 100 -9.97 -8.77 -4.93
C GLU A 100 -10.08 -9.93 -3.95
N PHE A 101 -9.50 -9.77 -2.76
CA PHE A 101 -9.63 -10.72 -1.67
C PHE A 101 -11.09 -10.89 -1.23
N ILE A 102 -11.81 -9.79 -0.96
CA ILE A 102 -13.23 -9.83 -0.54
C ILE A 102 -14.10 -10.53 -1.59
N ASN A 103 -13.87 -10.24 -2.88
CA ASN A 103 -14.61 -10.86 -3.98
C ASN A 103 -14.34 -12.36 -4.06
N SER A 104 -13.06 -12.75 -4.00
CA SER A 104 -12.66 -14.16 -4.04
C SER A 104 -13.21 -14.94 -2.86
N PHE A 105 -13.17 -14.34 -1.66
CA PHE A 105 -13.68 -14.95 -0.45
C PHE A 105 -15.20 -15.02 -0.43
N SER A 106 -15.92 -14.00 -0.91
CA SER A 106 -17.37 -14.06 -1.08
C SER A 106 -17.78 -15.22 -1.99
N ARG A 107 -17.11 -15.37 -3.13
CA ARG A 107 -17.34 -16.49 -4.06
C ARG A 107 -17.04 -17.84 -3.41
N TYR A 108 -16.00 -17.92 -2.60
CA TYR A 108 -15.69 -19.14 -1.84
C TYR A 108 -16.82 -19.49 -0.86
N VAL A 109 -17.32 -18.50 -0.10
CA VAL A 109 -18.45 -18.71 0.82
C VAL A 109 -19.70 -19.20 0.07
N GLU A 110 -20.01 -18.61 -1.09
CA GLU A 110 -21.13 -19.07 -1.93
C GLU A 110 -20.97 -20.54 -2.35
N LEU A 111 -19.76 -20.95 -2.75
CA LEU A 111 -19.49 -22.34 -3.13
C LEU A 111 -19.63 -23.32 -1.96
N GLU A 112 -19.15 -22.96 -0.77
CA GLU A 112 -19.28 -23.79 0.43
C GLU A 112 -20.73 -23.93 0.91
N LEU A 113 -21.56 -22.90 0.69
CA LEU A 113 -22.96 -22.90 1.09
C LEU A 113 -23.88 -23.53 0.04
N LYS A 114 -23.42 -23.70 -1.19
CA LYS A 114 -24.22 -24.18 -2.32
C LYS A 114 -24.98 -25.48 -2.03
N THR A 115 -24.35 -26.45 -1.37
CA THR A 115 -25.03 -27.72 -1.05
C THR A 115 -26.22 -27.52 -0.09
N HIS A 116 -26.11 -26.59 0.86
CA HIS A 116 -27.22 -26.25 1.76
C HIS A 116 -28.31 -25.50 0.99
N ASP A 117 -27.92 -24.58 0.10
CA ASP A 117 -28.84 -23.86 -0.78
C ASP A 117 -29.66 -24.83 -1.66
N ASP A 118 -28.98 -25.76 -2.35
CA ASP A 118 -29.64 -26.77 -3.19
C ASP A 118 -30.61 -27.66 -2.38
N GLN A 119 -30.28 -27.98 -1.12
CA GLN A 119 -31.15 -28.75 -0.23
C GLN A 119 -32.37 -27.95 0.24
N ILE A 120 -32.16 -26.68 0.59
CA ILE A 120 -33.23 -25.74 0.98
C ILE A 120 -34.20 -25.59 -0.18
N ASP A 121 -33.71 -25.27 -1.38
CA ASP A 121 -34.53 -25.09 -2.58
C ASP A 121 -35.36 -26.33 -2.91
N LYS A 122 -34.78 -27.52 -2.72
CA LYS A 122 -35.48 -28.80 -2.92
C LYS A 122 -36.61 -29.00 -1.92
N ILE A 123 -36.41 -28.68 -0.64
CA ILE A 123 -37.47 -28.81 0.38
C ILE A 123 -38.54 -27.76 0.17
N GLU A 124 -38.17 -26.50 -0.13
CA GLU A 124 -39.13 -25.43 -0.42
C GLU A 124 -40.00 -25.79 -1.63
N SER A 125 -39.39 -26.33 -2.70
CA SER A 125 -40.13 -26.81 -3.88
C SER A 125 -41.13 -27.91 -3.52
N LYS A 126 -40.73 -28.87 -2.67
CA LYS A 126 -41.64 -29.95 -2.21
C LYS A 126 -42.81 -29.41 -1.39
N ILE A 127 -42.53 -28.49 -0.46
CA ILE A 127 -43.56 -27.83 0.35
C ILE A 127 -44.58 -27.14 -0.56
N ILE A 128 -44.12 -26.38 -1.55
CA ILE A 128 -44.98 -25.67 -2.50
C ILE A 128 -45.83 -26.65 -3.32
N SER A 129 -45.24 -27.75 -3.81
CA SER A 129 -45.98 -28.76 -4.57
C SER A 129 -47.08 -29.41 -3.73
N LEU A 130 -46.76 -29.82 -2.49
CA LEU A 130 -47.74 -30.42 -1.58
C LEU A 130 -48.87 -29.46 -1.21
N SER A 131 -48.56 -28.18 -0.98
CA SER A 131 -49.59 -27.17 -0.72
C SER A 131 -50.56 -27.02 -1.90
N LYS A 132 -50.08 -27.04 -3.15
CA LYS A 132 -50.93 -26.99 -4.34
C LYS A 132 -51.80 -28.23 -4.50
N GLU A 133 -51.28 -29.41 -4.17
CA GLU A 133 -52.03 -30.67 -4.24
C GLU A 133 -53.15 -30.73 -3.17
N CYS A 134 -52.91 -30.18 -1.98
CA CYS A 134 -53.92 -30.05 -0.92
C CYS A 134 -54.99 -28.99 -1.20
N GLU A 135 -54.72 -27.95 -2.00
CA GLU A 135 -55.78 -27.04 -2.46
C GLU A 135 -56.82 -27.78 -3.34
N HIS A 136 -56.42 -28.89 -3.96
CA HIS A 136 -57.26 -29.71 -4.83
C HIS A 136 -57.88 -30.94 -4.16
N SER A 137 -57.39 -31.33 -2.99
CA SER A 137 -57.84 -32.49 -2.21
C SER A 137 -58.06 -32.04 -0.78
N GLN A 138 -59.29 -32.06 -0.25
CA GLN A 138 -59.66 -31.54 1.09
C GLN A 138 -59.05 -32.32 2.28
N GLU A 139 -57.79 -32.76 2.19
CA GLU A 139 -57.04 -33.45 3.24
C GLU A 139 -56.08 -32.48 3.94
N GLU A 140 -56.16 -32.42 5.27
CA GLU A 140 -55.19 -31.73 6.13
C GLU A 140 -53.85 -32.47 6.09
N ASN A 141 -52.89 -31.94 5.33
CA ASN A 141 -51.57 -32.53 5.23
C ASN A 141 -50.64 -31.91 6.28
N SER A 142 -50.16 -32.73 7.23
CA SER A 142 -49.16 -32.31 8.22
C SER A 142 -47.80 -32.15 7.54
N ASN A 143 -47.59 -30.99 6.92
CA ASN A 143 -46.30 -30.57 6.35
C ASN A 143 -45.31 -30.09 7.43
N GLU A 144 -45.58 -30.43 8.68
CA GLU A 144 -44.91 -29.91 9.87
C GLU A 144 -43.46 -30.41 9.94
N ASP A 145 -43.22 -31.67 9.55
CA ASP A 145 -41.88 -32.28 9.51
C ASP A 145 -40.95 -31.63 8.47
N LEU A 146 -41.43 -31.40 7.24
CA LEU A 146 -40.64 -30.72 6.21
C LEU A 146 -40.38 -29.25 6.58
N THR A 147 -41.34 -28.61 7.24
CA THR A 147 -41.17 -27.23 7.74
C THR A 147 -40.10 -27.17 8.84
N LEU A 148 -40.11 -28.15 9.76
CA LEU A 148 -39.07 -28.29 10.78
C LEU A 148 -37.69 -28.55 10.14
N GLN A 149 -37.60 -29.49 9.19
CA GLN A 149 -36.35 -29.77 8.46
C GLN A 149 -35.82 -28.54 7.73
N LEU A 150 -36.69 -27.78 7.07
CA LEU A 150 -36.32 -26.54 6.40
C LEU A 150 -35.73 -25.52 7.39
N SER A 151 -36.37 -25.34 8.55
CA SER A 151 -35.89 -24.42 9.58
C SER A 151 -34.51 -24.83 10.11
N GLN A 152 -34.28 -26.13 10.28
CA GLN A 152 -33.02 -26.68 10.76
C GLN A 152 -31.90 -26.49 9.73
N LEU A 153 -32.15 -26.78 8.45
CA LEU A 153 -31.17 -26.57 7.38
C LEU A 153 -30.81 -25.09 7.21
N LYS A 154 -31.78 -24.18 7.30
CA LYS A 154 -31.52 -22.73 7.27
C LYS A 154 -30.60 -22.30 8.41
N LYS A 155 -30.81 -22.85 9.61
CA LYS A 155 -29.95 -22.59 10.76
C LYS A 155 -28.54 -23.14 10.55
N GLU A 156 -28.40 -24.37 10.09
CA GLU A 156 -27.10 -25.01 9.82
C GLU A 156 -26.29 -24.24 8.78
N ARG A 157 -26.95 -23.79 7.71
CA ARG A 157 -26.36 -22.92 6.68
C ARG A 157 -25.79 -21.64 7.27
N GLU A 158 -26.54 -20.92 8.11
CA GLU A 158 -26.06 -19.68 8.72
C GLU A 158 -24.93 -19.93 9.73
N VAL A 159 -24.98 -21.03 10.48
CA VAL A 159 -23.87 -21.44 11.35
C VAL A 159 -22.60 -21.68 10.54
N LYS A 160 -22.70 -22.40 9.41
CA LYS A 160 -21.56 -22.65 8.52
C LYS A 160 -21.00 -21.34 7.95
N LYS A 161 -21.86 -20.42 7.51
CA LYS A 161 -21.45 -19.09 7.04
C LYS A 161 -20.66 -18.33 8.11
N MET A 162 -21.17 -18.29 9.34
CA MET A 162 -20.50 -17.63 10.47
C MET A 162 -19.15 -18.29 10.79
N GLN A 163 -19.07 -19.61 10.74
CA GLN A 163 -17.82 -20.34 10.93
C GLN A 163 -16.77 -19.95 9.88
N LEU A 164 -17.14 -19.92 8.59
CA LEU A 164 -16.24 -19.54 7.51
C LEU A 164 -15.69 -18.11 7.71
N TYR A 165 -16.54 -17.17 8.12
CA TYR A 165 -16.11 -15.81 8.46
C TYR A 165 -15.14 -15.79 9.64
N TYR A 166 -15.45 -16.52 10.70
CA TYR A 166 -14.62 -16.56 11.90
C TYR A 166 -13.23 -17.15 11.60
N GLU A 167 -13.17 -18.28 10.90
CA GLU A 167 -11.90 -18.90 10.50
C GLU A 167 -11.04 -17.97 9.63
N MET A 168 -11.68 -17.25 8.70
CA MET A 168 -10.96 -16.31 7.86
C MET A 168 -10.41 -15.12 8.66
N LEU A 169 -11.21 -14.57 9.58
CA LEU A 169 -10.77 -13.49 10.47
C LEU A 169 -9.60 -13.92 11.36
N GLN A 170 -9.61 -15.15 11.88
CA GLN A 170 -8.47 -15.70 12.63
C GLN A 170 -7.21 -15.77 11.76
N LYS A 171 -7.32 -16.27 10.53
CA LYS A 171 -6.20 -16.35 9.59
C LYS A 171 -5.63 -14.96 9.29
N LEU A 172 -6.48 -13.97 8.99
CA LEU A 172 -6.06 -12.58 8.76
C LEU A 172 -5.35 -11.96 9.97
N LYS A 173 -5.87 -12.22 11.18
CA LYS A 173 -5.27 -11.74 12.43
C LYS A 173 -3.90 -12.37 12.70
N ALA A 174 -3.73 -13.66 12.42
CA ALA A 174 -2.44 -14.35 12.56
C ALA A 174 -1.37 -13.71 11.65
N THR A 175 -1.74 -13.33 10.43
CA THR A 175 -0.84 -12.66 9.48
C THR A 175 -0.42 -11.25 9.94
N ASP A 176 -1.32 -10.48 10.57
CA ASP A 176 -0.98 -9.15 11.13
C ASP A 176 0.06 -9.28 12.25
N VAL A 177 -0.11 -10.24 13.16
CA VAL A 177 0.84 -10.48 14.25
C VAL A 177 2.22 -10.90 13.70
N GLU A 178 2.26 -11.84 12.76
CA GLU A 178 3.53 -12.34 12.22
C GLU A 178 4.28 -11.30 11.36
N SER A 179 3.56 -10.42 10.66
CA SER A 179 4.15 -9.33 9.89
C SER A 179 4.79 -8.26 10.78
N ARG A 180 4.19 -7.91 11.92
CA ARG A 180 4.75 -6.94 12.88
C ARG A 180 6.12 -7.34 13.44
N PHE A 181 6.39 -8.65 13.56
CA PHE A 181 7.69 -9.15 14.03
C PHE A 181 8.75 -9.22 12.93
N LYS A 182 8.38 -9.19 11.65
CA LYS A 182 9.33 -9.29 10.52
C LYS A 182 9.84 -7.93 10.02
N PHE A 183 9.22 -6.82 10.44
CA PHE A 183 9.59 -5.45 10.03
C PHE A 183 10.25 -4.59 11.13
N GLN A 184 10.64 -5.19 12.26
CA GLN A 184 11.59 -4.55 13.19
C GLN A 184 13.01 -4.86 12.70
N VAL A 185 13.57 -3.98 11.85
CA VAL A 185 15.01 -3.90 11.55
C VAL A 185 15.48 -2.51 11.96
#